data_AF-A0A0C9SLG7-F1
#
_entry.id   AF-A0A0C9SLG7-F1
#
_cell.length_a   1.000
_cell.length_b   1.000
_cell.length_c   1.000
_cell.angle_alpha   90.00
_cell.angle_beta   90.00
_cell.angle_gamma   90.00
#
_symmetry.space_group_name_H-M   'P 1'
#
loop_
_entity.id
_entity.type
_entity.pdbx_description
1 polymer ?
#
loop_
_entity_poly.entity_id
_entity_poly.type
_entity_poly.pdbx_seq_one_letter_code
_entity_poly.pdbx_strand_id
1 'polypeptide(L)' 'LNPSFKPPTSLSDAFRSQLYRAYTANPELNSGCTLAARHNISTKRVDAILRLKGMEEAWKK' A
#
# COMPACT_ATOMS: atom_id res chain seq x y z
N LEU A 1 9.91 0.49 30.53
CA LEU A 1 9.83 0.66 29.06
C LEU A 1 10.22 -0.66 28.40
N ASN A 2 9.46 -1.17 27.43
CA ASN A 2 9.65 -2.51 26.84
C ASN A 2 10.71 -2.48 25.71
N PRO A 3 11.92 -3.03 25.90
CA PRO A 3 12.98 -3.04 24.88
C PRO A 3 12.72 -4.03 23.72
N SER A 4 11.76 -4.95 23.88
CA SER A 4 11.36 -5.88 22.81
C SER A 4 10.47 -5.23 21.76
N PHE A 5 9.87 -4.07 22.05
CA PHE A 5 9.03 -3.36 21.09
C PHE A 5 9.88 -2.59 20.08
N LYS A 6 10.04 -3.18 18.89
CA LYS A 6 10.72 -2.56 17.73
C LYS A 6 9.69 -2.33 16.63
N PRO A 7 9.09 -1.13 16.53
CA PRO A 7 8.07 -0.87 15.53
C PRO A 7 8.69 -1.00 14.12
N PRO A 8 7.97 -1.58 13.16
CA PRO A 8 8.43 -1.64 11.78
C PRO A 8 8.44 -0.22 11.19
N THR A 9 9.39 0.03 10.29
CA THR A 9 9.51 1.32 9.59
C THR A 9 8.22 1.64 8.85
N SER A 10 7.78 2.89 8.94
CA SER A 10 6.64 3.39 8.17
C SER A 10 6.97 3.40 6.67
N LEU A 11 5.94 3.24 5.84
CA LEU A 11 6.09 3.36 4.39
C LEU A 11 6.02 4.83 3.98
N SER A 12 6.91 5.24 3.07
CA SER A 12 6.87 6.59 2.50
C SER A 12 5.56 6.83 1.75
N ASP A 13 5.11 8.09 1.70
CA ASP A 13 3.90 8.43 0.94
C ASP A 13 4.10 8.19 -0.57
N ALA A 14 5.27 8.56 -1.10
CA ALA A 14 5.62 8.33 -2.49
C ALA A 14 5.47 6.86 -2.90
N PHE A 15 5.90 5.93 -2.04
CA PHE A 15 5.76 4.50 -2.30
C PHE A 15 4.29 4.04 -2.28
N ARG A 16 3.49 4.52 -1.32
CA ARG A 16 2.05 4.23 -1.26
C ARG A 16 1.32 4.75 -2.51
N SER A 17 1.69 5.95 -2.95
CA SER A 17 1.17 6.57 -4.17
C SER A 17 1.59 5.82 -5.43
N GLN A 18 2.82 5.30 -5.49
CA GLN A 18 3.29 4.45 -6.59
C GLN A 18 2.50 3.14 -6.67
N LEU A 19 2.28 2.46 -5.54
CA LEU A 19 1.46 1.24 -5.47
C LEU A 19 0.05 1.48 -5.99
N TYR A 20 -0.58 2.57 -5.52
CA TYR A 20 -1.91 2.93 -5.96
C TYR A 20 -1.96 3.21 -7.47
N ARG A 21 -1.02 4.00 -8.01
CA ARG A 21 -0.91 4.28 -9.45
C ARG A 21 -0.73 3.01 -10.28
N ALA A 22 0.10 2.07 -9.81
CA ALA A 22 0.32 0.80 -10.48
C ALA A 22 -0.95 -0.06 -10.53
N TYR A 23 -1.69 -0.12 -9.41
CA TYR A 23 -2.97 -0.82 -9.33
C TYR A 23 -4.01 -0.18 -10.25
N THR A 24 -4.18 1.15 -10.20
CA THR A 24 -5.15 1.86 -11.04
C THR A 24 -4.84 1.80 -12.52
N ALA A 25 -3.57 1.69 -12.90
CA ALA A 25 -3.17 1.60 -14.31
C ALA A 25 -3.56 0.24 -14.93
N ASN A 26 -3.36 -0.86 -14.20
CA ASN A 26 -3.66 -2.22 -14.68
C ASN A 26 -4.02 -3.15 -13.50
N PRO A 27 -5.29 -3.20 -13.07
CA PRO A 27 -5.71 -4.00 -11.91
C PRO A 27 -5.48 -5.51 -12.10
N GLU A 28 -5.64 -6.01 -13.32
CA GLU A 28 -5.47 -7.44 -13.67
C GLU A 28 -4.02 -7.91 -13.46
N LEU A 29 -3.05 -7.11 -13.93
CA LEU A 29 -1.62 -7.44 -13.83
C LEU A 29 -1.05 -7.09 -12.46
N ASN A 30 -1.52 -5.99 -11.86
CA ASN A 30 -1.05 -5.48 -10.58
C ASN A 30 -2.07 -5.77 -9.47
N SER A 31 -2.59 -7.01 -9.41
CA SER A 31 -3.46 -7.44 -8.32
C SER A 31 -2.79 -7.23 -6.95
N GLY A 32 -3.59 -7.08 -5.90
CA GLY A 32 -3.07 -6.88 -4.54
C GLY A 32 -2.08 -7.97 -4.09
N CYS A 33 -2.28 -9.22 -4.54
CA CYS A 33 -1.35 -10.33 -4.29
C CYS A 33 -0.02 -10.16 -5.04
N THR A 34 -0.09 -9.77 -6.33
CA THR A 34 1.10 -9.54 -7.16
C THR A 34 1.95 -8.40 -6.61
N LEU A 35 1.32 -7.29 -6.21
CA LEU A 35 2.01 -6.14 -5.60
C LEU A 35 2.61 -6.48 -4.23
N ALA A 36 1.90 -7.26 -3.42
CA ALA A 36 2.39 -7.76 -2.14
C ALA A 36 3.66 -8.61 -2.31
N ALA A 37 3.63 -9.57 -3.24
CA ALA A 37 4.78 -10.42 -3.55
C ALA A 37 5.96 -9.63 -4.11
N ARG A 38 5.72 -8.71 -5.06
CA ARG A 38 6.78 -7.92 -5.72
C ARG A 38 7.53 -7.02 -4.73
N HIS A 39 6.82 -6.45 -3.76
CA HIS A 39 7.38 -5.48 -2.82
C HIS A 39 7.65 -6.05 -1.42
N ASN A 40 7.48 -7.36 -1.24
CA ASN A 40 7.66 -8.07 0.03
C ASN A 40 6.88 -7.42 1.20
N ILE A 41 5.64 -7.01 0.92
CA ILE A 41 4.73 -6.42 1.90
C ILE A 41 3.50 -7.31 2.05
N SER A 42 2.86 -7.30 3.22
CA SER A 42 1.69 -8.14 3.45
C SER A 42 0.51 -7.71 2.57
N THR A 43 -0.26 -8.69 2.08
CA THR A 43 -1.46 -8.43 1.26
C THR A 43 -2.47 -7.53 1.97
N LYS A 44 -2.63 -7.71 3.30
CA LYS A 44 -3.49 -6.83 4.11
C LYS A 44 -3.00 -5.38 4.13
N ARG A 45 -1.68 -5.16 4.10
CA ARG A 45 -1.10 -3.81 4.06
C ARG A 45 -1.32 -3.18 2.69
N VAL A 46 -1.19 -3.93 1.60
CA VAL A 46 -1.50 -3.45 0.24
C VAL A 46 -2.97 -3.05 0.13
N ASP A 47 -3.88 -3.93 0.57
CA ASP A 47 -5.32 -3.66 0.54
C ASP A 47 -5.68 -2.38 1.31
N ALA A 48 -5.13 -2.21 2.52
CA ALA A 48 -5.29 -0.99 3.30
C ALA A 48 -4.76 0.27 2.57
N ILE A 49 -3.60 0.18 1.90
CA ILE A 49 -3.04 1.29 1.11
C ILE A 49 -3.98 1.67 -0.03
N LEU A 50 -4.45 0.68 -0.80
CA LEU A 50 -5.33 0.91 -1.94
C LEU A 50 -6.65 1.55 -1.51
N ARG A 51 -7.24 1.05 -0.42
CA ARG A 51 -8.48 1.60 0.16
C ARG A 51 -8.31 3.04 0.62
N LEU A 52 -7.25 3.32 1.40
CA LEU A 52 -7.02 4.66 1.94
C LEU A 52 -6.69 5.68 0.83
N LYS A 53 -5.90 5.29 -0.18
CA LYS A 53 -5.62 6.17 -1.33
C LYS A 53 -6.84 6.39 -2.21
N GLY A 54 -7.69 5.38 -2.39
CA GLY A 54 -8.98 5.56 -3.07
C GLY A 54 -9.89 6.57 -2.38
N MET A 55 -9.96 6.53 -1.04
CA MET A 55 -10.70 7.53 -0.25
C MET A 55 -10.06 8.93 -0.35
N GLU A 56 -8.74 9.02 -0.33
CA GLU A 56 -8.01 10.28 -0.48
C GLU A 56 -8.30 10.95 -1.83
N GLU A 57 -8.33 10.18 -2.93
CA GLU A 57 -8.69 10.70 -4.25
C GLU A 57 -10.16 11.08 -4.35
N ALA A 58 -11.05 10.33 -3.70
CA ALA A 58 -12.48 10.67 -3.63
C ALA A 58 -12.74 11.98 -2.88
N TRP A 59 -11.91 12.33 -1.89
CA TRP A 59 -12.00 13.59 -1.15
C TRP A 59 -11.42 14.80 -1.87
N LYS A 60 -10.58 14.60 -2.89
CA LYS A 60 -10.06 15.71 -3.72
C LYS A 60 -11.08 16.24 -4.75
N LYS A 61 -12.16 15.47 -4.97
CA LYS A 61 -13.22 15.76 -5.93
C LYS A 61 -14.34 16.56 -5.28
#